data_AF-A0A395D2T8-F1
#
_entry.id   AF-A0A395D2T8-F1
#
_cell.length_a   1.000
_cell.length_b   1.000
_cell.length_c   1.000
_cell.angle_alpha   90.00
_cell.angle_beta   90.00
_cell.angle_gamma   90.00
#
_symmetry.space_group_name_H-M   'P 1'
#
loop_
_entity.id
_entity.type
_entity.pdbx_description
1 polymer ?
#
loop_
_entity_poly.entity_id
_entity_poly.type
_entity_poly.pdbx_seq_one_letter_code
_entity_poly.pdbx_strand_id
1 'polypeptide(L)'
;MALSKHQVSQLQKIVETVQAILAEEKRNPQGRKPKAASRLSAGEPHSRRSGKELLAFRKALRAERKSGVPVAEIAKRHKVSKSYIYQL
;
A
#
# COMPACT_ATOMS: atom_id res chain seq x y z
N MET A 1 -40.01 5.15 -26.38
CA MET A 1 -40.22 4.48 -25.07
C MET A 1 -39.82 5.46 -23.98
N ALA A 2 -40.79 6.00 -23.24
CA ALA A 2 -40.50 6.91 -22.12
C ALA A 2 -40.10 6.08 -20.89
N LEU A 3 -38.98 6.44 -20.27
CA LEU A 3 -38.52 5.79 -19.05
C LEU A 3 -39.49 6.11 -17.91
N SER A 4 -39.83 5.09 -17.10
CA SER A 4 -40.70 5.30 -15.95
C SER A 4 -39.99 6.14 -14.89
N LYS A 5 -40.75 6.88 -14.07
CA LYS A 5 -40.19 7.69 -12.97
C LYS A 5 -39.27 6.87 -12.05
N HIS A 6 -39.63 5.59 -11.84
CA HIS A 6 -38.83 4.66 -11.06
C HIS A 6 -37.48 4.36 -11.73
N GLN A 7 -37.47 4.10 -13.04
CA GLN A 7 -36.24 3.87 -13.80
C GLN A 7 -35.31 5.09 -13.79
N VAL A 8 -35.87 6.29 -13.89
CA VAL A 8 -35.09 7.54 -13.76
C VAL A 8 -34.47 7.65 -12.36
N SER A 9 -35.23 7.35 -11.31
CA SER A 9 -34.70 7.39 -9.93
C SER A 9 -33.59 6.36 -9.69
N GLN A 10 -33.70 5.17 -10.31
CA GLN A 10 -32.67 4.14 -10.23
C GLN A 10 -31.40 4.58 -10.95
N LEU A 11 -31.53 5.19 -12.13
CA LEU A 11 -30.41 5.74 -12.88
C LEU A 11 -29.70 6.86 -12.10
N GLN A 12 -30.45 7.75 -11.45
CA GLN A 12 -29.86 8.79 -10.60
C GLN A 12 -29.02 8.20 -9.47
N LYS A 13 -29.55 7.21 -8.74
CA LYS A 13 -28.79 6.51 -7.68
C LYS A 13 -27.52 5.85 -8.21
N ILE A 14 -27.59 5.21 -9.38
CA ILE A 14 -26.42 4.59 -10.02
C ILE A 14 -25.36 5.67 -10.32
N VAL A 15 -25.75 6.80 -10.91
CA VAL A 15 -24.84 7.90 -11.21
C VAL A 15 -24.18 8.44 -9.94
N GLU A 16 -24.94 8.65 -8.87
CA GLU A 16 -24.42 9.10 -7.57
C GLU A 16 -23.37 8.12 -7.01
N THR A 17 -23.64 6.81 -7.04
CA THR A 17 -22.69 5.80 -6.56
C THR A 17 -21.40 5.76 -7.38
N VAL A 18 -21.49 5.89 -8.71
CA VAL A 18 -20.32 5.91 -9.60
C VAL A 18 -19.48 7.17 -9.35
N GLN A 19 -20.13 8.32 -9.15
CA GLN A 19 -19.43 9.56 -8.81
C GLN A 19 -18.72 9.47 -7.45
N ALA A 20 -19.34 8.83 -6.46
CA ALA A 20 -18.72 8.60 -5.15
C ALA A 20 -17.47 7.71 -5.26
N ILE A 21 -17.53 6.63 -6.05
CA ILE A 21 -16.38 5.73 -6.30
C ILE A 21 -15.24 6.48 -6.98
N LEU A 22 -15.55 7.25 -8.03
CA LEU A 22 -14.55 8.05 -8.76
C LEU A 22 -13.92 9.14 -7.86
N ALA A 23 -14.71 9.74 -6.97
CA ALA A 23 -14.21 10.72 -6.00
C ALA A 23 -13.31 10.08 -4.94
N GLU A 24 -13.65 8.87 -4.47
CA GLU A 24 -12.83 8.10 -3.53
C GLU A 24 -11.49 7.70 -4.15
N GLU A 25 -11.48 7.32 -5.43
CA GLU A 25 -10.27 6.98 -6.18
C GLU A 25 -9.35 8.19 -6.38
N LYS A 26 -9.91 9.36 -6.71
CA LYS A 26 -9.13 10.62 -6.83
C LYS A 26 -8.54 11.09 -5.50
N ARG A 27 -9.20 10.82 -4.37
CA ARG A 27 -8.70 11.18 -3.03
C ARG A 27 -7.59 10.26 -2.54
N ASN A 28 -7.40 9.09 -3.16
CA ASN A 28 -6.40 8.13 -2.74
C ASN A 28 -5.68 7.50 -3.95
N PRO A 29 -4.70 8.18 -4.57
CA PRO A 29 -3.84 7.56 -5.58
C PRO A 29 -2.89 6.50 -4.99
N GLN A 30 -2.94 6.25 -3.68
CA GLN A 30 -2.07 5.32 -2.96
C GLN A 30 -2.88 4.34 -2.12
N GLY A 31 -3.53 3.41 -2.82
CA GLY A 31 -3.76 2.09 -2.24
C GLY A 31 -5.19 1.60 -2.30
N ARG A 32 -5.52 0.94 -3.41
CA ARG A 32 -6.35 -0.26 -3.39
C ARG A 32 -5.78 -1.27 -4.38
N LYS A 33 -4.90 -2.16 -3.90
CA LYS A 33 -4.68 -3.45 -4.58
C LYS A 33 -5.98 -4.25 -4.40
N PRO A 34 -6.65 -4.70 -5.47
CA PRO A 34 -7.84 -5.53 -5.34
C PRO A 34 -7.45 -6.87 -4.71
N LYS A 35 -8.16 -7.26 -3.64
CA LYS A 35 -8.11 -8.64 -3.11
C LYS A 35 -8.86 -9.56 -4.06
N ALA A 36 -8.24 -9.87 -5.19
CA ALA A 36 -8.61 -11.03 -5.99
C ALA A 36 -7.82 -12.23 -5.47
N ALA A 37 -8.53 -13.29 -5.09
CA ALA A 37 -7.93 -14.58 -4.83
C ALA A 37 -7.18 -15.04 -6.10
N SER A 38 -5.87 -14.90 -6.09
CA SER A 38 -4.98 -15.44 -7.11
C SER A 38 -3.84 -16.16 -6.40
N ARG A 39 -3.98 -17.48 -6.33
CA ARG A 39 -2.81 -18.34 -6.24
C ARG A 39 -2.03 -18.09 -7.54
N LEU A 40 -0.74 -17.77 -7.41
CA LEU A 40 0.22 -17.50 -8.49
C LEU A 40 0.26 -16.05 -8.97
N SER A 41 1.16 -15.27 -8.38
CA SER A 41 1.87 -14.23 -9.14
C SER A 41 3.30 -14.18 -8.61
N ALA A 42 4.22 -14.61 -9.47
CA ALA A 42 5.64 -14.40 -9.31
C ALA A 42 5.87 -12.93 -8.95
N GLY A 43 6.72 -12.73 -7.93
CA GLY A 43 6.84 -11.48 -7.20
C GLY A 43 6.97 -10.26 -8.10
N GLU A 44 6.29 -9.20 -7.68
CA GLU A 44 6.66 -7.82 -8.00
C GLU A 44 8.19 -7.74 -8.12
N PRO A 45 8.76 -7.25 -9.23
CA PRO A 45 10.21 -7.20 -9.36
C PRO A 45 10.69 -6.30 -8.24
N HIS A 46 11.19 -6.93 -7.18
CA HIS A 46 11.78 -6.23 -6.08
C HIS A 46 12.96 -5.50 -6.70
N SER A 47 12.77 -4.20 -6.96
CA SER A 47 13.82 -3.34 -7.46
C SER A 47 14.99 -3.55 -6.52
N ARG A 48 16.04 -4.18 -7.04
CA ARG A 48 17.23 -4.49 -6.27
C ARG A 48 17.83 -3.12 -5.98
N ARG A 49 17.67 -2.65 -4.74
CA ARG A 49 18.42 -1.48 -4.24
C ARG A 49 19.87 -1.69 -4.62
N SER A 50 20.53 -0.66 -5.13
CA SER A 50 21.94 -0.78 -5.48
C SER A 50 22.72 -1.26 -4.24
N GLY A 51 23.72 -2.14 -4.42
CA GLY A 51 24.41 -2.75 -3.26
C GLY A 51 24.99 -1.72 -2.28
N LYS A 52 25.32 -0.52 -2.77
CA LYS A 52 25.78 0.62 -1.97
C LYS A 52 24.68 1.18 -1.06
N GLU A 53 23.47 1.37 -1.58
CA GLU A 53 22.31 1.81 -0.80
C GLU A 53 21.93 0.79 0.27
N LEU A 54 22.04 -0.51 -0.03
CA LEU A 54 21.71 -1.56 0.92
C LEU A 54 22.70 -1.56 2.10
N LEU A 55 24.00 -1.38 1.84
CA LEU A 55 25.01 -1.26 2.90
C LEU A 55 24.80 -0.01 3.77
N ALA A 56 24.52 1.14 3.15
CA ALA A 56 24.21 2.37 3.88
C ALA A 56 22.98 2.19 4.78
N PHE A 57 21.92 1.56 4.24
CA PHE A 57 20.71 1.24 4.99
C PHE A 57 20.97 0.32 6.19
N ARG A 58 21.77 -0.74 6.03
CA ARG A 58 22.16 -1.63 7.15
C ARG A 58 22.95 -0.88 8.23
N LYS A 59 23.86 0.01 7.84
CA LYS A 59 24.63 0.84 8.79
C LYS A 59 23.71 1.75 9.59
N ALA A 60 22.74 2.38 8.93
CA ALA A 60 21.74 3.23 9.60
C ALA A 60 20.92 2.44 10.63
N LEU A 61 20.41 1.25 10.28
CA LEU A 61 19.65 0.40 11.20
C LEU A 61 20.48 -0.04 12.43
N ARG A 62 21.76 -0.37 12.22
CA ARG A 62 22.67 -0.69 13.34
C ARG A 62 22.94 0.53 14.22
N ALA A 63 23.06 1.73 13.65
CA ALA A 63 23.28 2.95 14.41
C ALA A 63 22.06 3.30 15.28
N GLU A 64 20.84 3.21 14.73
CA GLU A 64 19.59 3.44 15.47
C GLU A 64 19.40 2.42 16.62
N ARG A 65 19.81 1.16 16.39
CA ARG A 65 19.80 0.16 17.46
C ARG A 65 20.82 0.49 18.55
N LYS A 66 22.02 0.94 18.18
CA LYS A 66 23.07 1.34 19.13
C LYS A 66 22.71 2.59 19.93
N SER A 67 21.91 3.49 19.37
CA SER A 67 21.38 4.66 20.10
C SER A 67 20.23 4.30 21.04
N GLY A 68 19.82 3.03 21.13
CA GLY A 68 18.83 2.56 22.09
C GLY A 68 17.38 2.63 21.58
N VAL A 69 17.14 2.88 20.30
CA VAL A 69 15.79 2.90 19.74
C VAL A 69 15.20 1.48 19.75
N PRO A 70 13.97 1.27 20.25
CA PRO A 70 13.33 -0.03 20.25
C PRO A 70 13.19 -0.61 18.84
N VAL A 71 13.48 -1.90 18.67
CA VAL A 71 13.40 -2.61 17.38
C VAL A 71 12.01 -2.49 16.73
N ALA A 72 10.96 -2.44 17.55
CA ALA A 72 9.59 -2.26 17.07
C ALA A 72 9.36 -0.90 16.38
N GLU A 73 10.02 0.15 16.83
CA GLU A 73 9.94 1.48 16.20
C GLU A 73 10.76 1.54 14.93
N ILE A 74 11.98 1.00 14.95
CA ILE A 74 12.85 0.90 13.77
C ILE A 74 12.12 0.14 12.64
N ALA A 75 11.46 -0.98 12.97
CA ALA A 75 10.68 -1.77 12.02
C ALA A 75 9.54 -0.97 11.37
N LYS A 76 8.81 -0.17 12.16
CA LYS A 76 7.71 0.68 11.67
C LYS A 76 8.22 1.81 10.78
N ARG A 77 9.28 2.50 11.19
CA ARG A 77 9.86 3.65 10.45
C ARG A 77 10.40 3.23 9.09
N HIS A 78 11.18 2.15 9.07
CA HIS A 78 11.88 1.68 7.86
C HIS A 78 11.08 0.65 7.05
N LYS A 79 9.87 0.31 7.49
CA LYS A 79 8.98 -0.69 6.87
C LYS A 79 9.69 -2.02 6.61
N VAL A 80 10.47 -2.48 7.60
CA VAL A 80 11.19 -3.76 7.57
C VAL A 80 10.69 -4.67 8.68
N SER A 81 10.78 -5.98 8.48
CA SER A 81 10.38 -6.93 9.51
C SER A 81 11.31 -6.83 10.73
N LYS A 82 10.76 -7.11 11.91
CA LYS A 82 11.57 -7.22 13.15
C LYS A 82 12.67 -8.28 12.99
N SER A 83 12.33 -9.41 12.36
CA SER A 83 13.28 -10.49 12.08
C SER A 83 14.48 -10.03 11.27
N TYR A 84 14.26 -9.17 10.26
CA TYR A 84 15.34 -8.61 9.46
C TYR A 84 16.31 -7.78 10.30
N ILE A 85 15.78 -6.96 11.23
CA ILE A 85 16.61 -6.14 12.12
C ILE A 85 17.46 -7.01 13.06
N TYR A 86 16.91 -8.11 13.57
CA TYR A 86 17.67 -9.03 14.44
C TYR A 86 18.78 -9.79 13.71
N GLN A 87 18.65 -9.98 12.40
CA GLN A 87 19.66 -10.64 11.56
C GLN A 87 20.82 -9.70 11.20
N LEU A 88 20.71 -8.39 11.47
CA LEU A 88 21.75 -7.38 11.22
C LEU A 88 22.70 -7.23 12.42
#